data_AF-A0A2K3MZF0-F1
#
_entry.id   AF-A0A2K3MZF0-F1
#
_cell.length_a   1.000
_cell.length_b   1.000
_cell.length_c   1.000
_cell.angle_alpha   90.00
_cell.angle_beta   90.00
_cell.angle_gamma   90.00
#
_symmetry.space_group_name_H-M   'P 1'
#
loop_
_entity.id
_entity.type
_entity.pdbx_description
1 polymer ?
#
loop_
_entity_poly.entity_id
_entity_poly.type
_entity_poly.pdbx_seq_one_letter_code
_entity_poly.pdbx_strand_id
1 'polypeptide(L)'
;CATEFLIRNDSPAKIVQKLDSLIVLTLLHLESCQSSGRLAEVFDILLMSFKRTVLNTYKSKFTQFVMFYACALDPERCGVNFAMVLTEMFESYVNPPITRMSAVAYLASYLSRAKFLSSELVASIIQRLVDWCFAYCKLHDFDMNPQAHQVFYSGCQAIMYILCFRMRSLMDIPRLKIRLIKMPMEPIWKHKLNPLKVCLPGVVEEFLKQSKAARLFMSAELFVFDDLLEADLSKGFGGMDRLDMFFPFDPCLLEKSESYIRPHFVRWSRVKTTYDTHNIEDDSDCESEASDDDFLDMNAKDMIDDDMIGSVEADHDFHPDLNKMSITPKPMKYGFQEQMERGTRTLSKTRRSTSPESL
;
A
#
# COMPACT_ATOMS: atom_id res chain seq x y z
N CYS A 1 36.67 9.01 -1.21
CA CYS A 1 37.06 7.58 -1.29
C CYS A 1 37.05 6.78 0.03
N ALA A 2 36.76 7.34 1.21
CA ALA A 2 36.59 6.53 2.43
C ALA A 2 35.12 6.15 2.71
N THR A 3 34.18 7.01 2.30
CA THR A 3 32.73 6.82 2.46
C THR A 3 32.12 5.80 1.50
N GLU A 4 32.74 5.56 0.33
CA GLU A 4 32.27 4.54 -0.64
C GLU A 4 32.70 3.11 -0.27
N PHE A 5 33.69 2.94 0.60
CA PHE A 5 34.19 1.61 0.99
C PHE A 5 33.38 0.97 2.13
N LEU A 6 32.75 1.78 2.99
CA LEU A 6 31.92 1.28 4.10
C LEU A 6 30.53 0.80 3.64
N ILE A 7 30.05 1.25 2.48
CA ILE A 7 28.75 0.83 1.93
C ILE A 7 28.87 -0.54 1.21
N ARG A 8 30.08 -0.96 0.80
CA ARG A 8 30.30 -2.20 0.04
C ARG A 8 30.40 -3.49 0.85
N ASN A 9 30.47 -3.44 2.19
CA ASN A 9 30.80 -4.60 3.02
C ASN A 9 29.68 -5.06 4.00
N ASP A 10 28.54 -4.38 4.07
CA ASP A 10 27.41 -4.87 4.85
C ASP A 10 26.49 -5.70 3.97
N SER A 11 26.23 -6.95 4.37
CA SER A 11 25.20 -7.76 3.72
C SER A 11 23.84 -7.06 3.85
N PRO A 12 22.93 -7.18 2.87
CA PRO A 12 21.59 -6.59 2.95
C PRO A 12 20.86 -6.93 4.25
N ALA A 13 21.08 -8.14 4.79
CA ALA A 13 20.55 -8.56 6.09
C ALA A 13 21.04 -7.69 7.26
N LYS A 14 22.33 -7.31 7.31
CA LYS A 14 22.87 -6.44 8.35
C LYS A 14 22.28 -5.03 8.29
N ILE A 15 22.04 -4.50 7.10
CA ILE A 15 21.42 -3.18 6.91
C ILE A 15 19.97 -3.20 7.43
N VAL A 16 19.22 -4.26 7.13
CA VAL A 16 17.85 -4.44 7.60
C VAL A 16 17.79 -4.54 9.12
N GLN A 17 18.68 -5.33 9.75
CA GLN A 17 18.76 -5.45 11.21
C GLN A 17 19.14 -4.13 11.89
N LYS A 18 20.06 -3.35 11.30
CA LYS A 18 20.42 -2.02 11.79
C LYS A 18 19.24 -1.06 11.72
N LEU A 19 18.53 -1.03 10.58
CA LEU A 19 17.34 -0.20 10.41
C LEU A 19 16.25 -0.57 11.42
N ASP A 20 15.99 -1.86 11.61
CA ASP A 20 14.99 -2.35 12.57
C ASP A 20 15.33 -1.92 14.00
N SER A 21 16.60 -2.05 14.39
CA SER A 21 17.06 -1.62 15.71
C SER A 21 16.94 -0.10 15.90
N LEU A 22 17.21 0.70 14.86
CA LEU A 22 17.01 2.16 14.88
C LEU A 22 15.52 2.54 14.97
N ILE A 23 14.64 1.82 14.28
CA ILE A 23 13.19 2.02 14.39
C ILE A 23 12.76 1.72 15.81
N VAL A 24 13.12 0.58 16.39
CA VAL A 24 12.79 0.22 17.79
C VAL A 24 13.25 1.29 18.77
N LEU A 25 14.48 1.78 18.67
CA LEU A 25 14.97 2.88 19.52
C LEU A 25 14.12 4.15 19.39
N THR A 26 13.68 4.45 18.16
CA THR A 26 12.78 5.58 17.90
C THR A 26 11.40 5.35 18.53
N LEU A 27 10.85 4.13 18.45
CA LEU A 27 9.56 3.80 19.07
C LEU A 27 9.60 3.92 20.60
N LEU A 28 10.67 3.41 21.23
CA LEU A 28 10.91 3.55 22.67
C LEU A 28 11.02 5.03 23.09
N HIS A 29 11.67 5.85 22.26
CA HIS A 29 11.71 7.30 22.51
C HIS A 29 10.32 7.94 22.45
N LEU A 30 9.47 7.53 21.50
CA LEU A 30 8.09 8.02 21.41
C LEU A 30 7.26 7.63 22.65
N GLU A 31 7.42 6.43 23.19
CA GLU A 31 6.78 6.00 24.45
C GLU A 31 7.25 6.82 25.66
N SER A 32 8.55 7.14 25.72
CA SER A 32 9.08 8.05 26.74
C SER A 32 8.50 9.46 26.61
N CYS A 33 8.32 9.94 25.37
CA CYS A 33 7.68 11.23 25.11
C CYS A 33 6.19 11.23 25.48
N GLN A 34 5.46 10.16 25.21
CA GLN A 34 4.08 9.94 25.67
C GLN A 34 4.02 10.03 27.20
N SER A 35 4.86 9.26 27.89
CA SER A 35 4.88 9.17 29.35
C SER A 35 5.26 10.50 30.03
N SER A 36 6.03 11.34 29.33
CA SER A 36 6.40 12.68 29.79
C SER A 36 5.46 13.80 29.29
N GLY A 37 4.37 13.47 28.58
CA GLY A 37 3.40 14.44 28.07
C GLY A 37 3.87 15.28 26.88
N ARG A 38 5.02 14.94 26.26
CA ARG A 38 5.64 15.68 25.15
C ARG A 38 5.36 15.11 23.77
N LEU A 39 4.58 14.04 23.65
CA LEU A 39 4.36 13.37 22.36
C LEU A 39 3.83 14.34 21.30
N ALA A 40 2.89 15.22 21.63
CA ALA A 40 2.30 16.14 20.65
C ALA A 40 3.33 17.08 20.00
N GLU A 41 4.27 17.63 20.79
CA GLU A 41 5.33 18.50 20.27
C GLU A 41 6.27 17.73 19.33
N VAL A 42 6.64 16.51 19.73
CA VAL A 42 7.49 15.62 18.92
C VAL A 42 6.76 15.19 17.65
N PHE A 43 5.45 14.93 17.75
CA PHE A 43 4.60 14.54 16.63
C PHE A 43 4.55 15.63 15.56
N ASP A 44 4.42 16.90 15.93
CA ASP A 44 4.38 18.00 14.96
C ASP A 44 5.69 18.08 14.16
N ILE A 45 6.85 17.90 14.83
CA ILE A 45 8.17 17.85 14.18
C ILE A 45 8.31 16.61 13.28
N LEU A 46 7.83 15.46 13.76
CA LEU A 46 7.82 14.21 13.00
C LEU A 46 6.93 14.34 11.76
N LEU A 47 5.78 14.99 11.86
CA LEU A 47 4.86 15.24 10.76
C LEU A 47 5.46 16.15 9.69
N MET A 48 6.12 17.23 10.09
CA MET A 48 6.86 18.08 9.16
C MET A 48 7.95 17.29 8.42
N SER A 49 8.67 16.44 9.15
CA SER A 49 9.71 15.59 8.56
C SER A 49 9.11 14.57 7.59
N PHE A 50 8.04 13.88 7.98
CA PHE A 50 7.30 12.93 7.15
C PHE A 50 6.87 13.56 5.82
N LYS A 51 6.24 14.74 5.86
CA LYS A 51 5.80 15.47 4.65
C LYS A 51 6.96 15.77 3.71
N ARG A 52 8.12 16.13 4.25
CA ARG A 52 9.30 16.52 3.47
C ARG A 52 10.08 15.34 2.91
N THR A 53 10.20 14.24 3.67
CA THR A 53 11.19 13.19 3.38
C THR A 53 10.59 11.80 3.13
N VAL A 54 9.35 11.54 3.54
CA VAL A 54 8.75 10.19 3.44
C VAL A 54 7.59 10.17 2.46
N LEU A 55 6.74 11.20 2.46
CA LEU A 55 5.49 11.24 1.70
C LEU A 55 5.67 10.94 0.21
N ASN A 56 6.63 11.58 -0.45
CA ASN A 56 6.88 11.40 -1.89
C ASN A 56 8.09 10.50 -2.17
N THR A 57 8.64 9.83 -1.14
CA THR A 57 9.79 8.94 -1.32
C THR A 57 9.30 7.60 -1.82
N TYR A 58 9.57 7.35 -3.10
CA TYR A 58 9.18 6.13 -3.78
C TYR A 58 9.77 4.89 -3.10
N LYS A 59 8.94 3.85 -2.91
CA LYS A 59 9.32 2.53 -2.35
C LYS A 59 9.91 2.55 -0.92
N SER A 60 9.66 3.59 -0.12
CA SER A 60 9.92 3.51 1.33
C SER A 60 9.03 2.45 1.98
N LYS A 61 9.60 1.47 2.68
CA LYS A 61 8.85 0.34 3.27
C LYS A 61 8.64 0.40 4.78
N PHE A 62 9.51 1.11 5.50
CA PHE A 62 9.64 0.95 6.95
C PHE A 62 9.46 2.25 7.72
N THR A 63 10.06 3.35 7.26
CA THR A 63 10.13 4.61 8.02
C THR A 63 8.76 5.18 8.35
N GLN A 64 7.76 4.97 7.50
CA GLN A 64 6.38 5.38 7.74
C GLN A 64 5.77 4.76 9.01
N PHE A 65 6.26 3.61 9.48
CA PHE A 65 5.75 2.98 10.70
C PHE A 65 6.12 3.75 11.97
N VAL A 66 7.14 4.61 11.93
CA VAL A 66 7.42 5.54 13.03
C VAL A 66 6.25 6.53 13.21
N MET A 67 5.72 7.06 12.09
CA MET A 67 4.54 7.93 12.10
C MET A 67 3.29 7.16 12.55
N PHE A 68 3.10 5.94 12.04
CA PHE A 68 2.00 5.07 12.44
C PHE A 68 1.99 4.80 13.95
N TYR A 69 3.16 4.51 14.54
CA TYR A 69 3.26 4.22 15.96
C TYR A 69 3.03 5.45 16.82
N ALA A 70 3.57 6.61 16.44
CA ALA A 70 3.26 7.87 17.13
C ALA A 70 1.75 8.15 17.15
N CYS A 71 1.05 7.85 16.06
CA CYS A 71 -0.41 7.93 16.01
C CYS A 71 -1.12 6.91 16.91
N ALA A 72 -0.55 5.70 17.06
CA ALA A 72 -1.12 4.64 17.88
C ALA A 72 -1.03 4.93 19.38
N LEU A 73 0.00 5.67 19.80
CA LEU A 73 0.18 6.09 21.18
C LEU A 73 -0.85 7.15 21.61
N ASP A 74 -1.24 8.06 20.71
CA ASP A 74 -2.31 9.05 20.96
C ASP A 74 -3.31 9.08 19.78
N PRO A 75 -4.27 8.14 19.72
CA PRO A 75 -5.23 8.02 18.63
C PRO A 75 -6.10 9.25 18.43
N GLU A 76 -6.54 9.89 19.52
CA GLU A 76 -7.53 10.97 19.48
C GLU A 76 -6.93 12.27 18.96
N ARG A 77 -5.65 12.56 19.28
CA ARG A 77 -4.98 13.76 18.81
C ARG A 77 -4.06 13.48 17.63
N CYS A 78 -3.02 12.66 17.81
CA CYS A 78 -2.02 12.40 16.78
C CYS A 78 -2.61 11.59 15.63
N GLY A 79 -3.36 10.53 15.96
CA GLY A 79 -3.98 9.66 14.97
C GLY A 79 -5.02 10.35 14.08
N VAL A 80 -5.89 11.17 14.68
CA VAL A 80 -6.85 12.01 13.95
C VAL A 80 -6.12 13.07 13.13
N ASN A 81 -5.15 13.79 13.71
CA ASN A 81 -4.40 14.85 13.03
C ASN A 81 -3.72 14.32 11.76
N PHE A 82 -3.05 13.17 11.83
CA PHE A 82 -2.41 12.56 10.67
C PHE A 82 -3.39 12.29 9.52
N ALA A 83 -4.55 11.69 9.84
CA ALA A 83 -5.57 11.39 8.85
C ALA A 83 -6.15 12.67 8.21
N MET A 84 -6.41 13.71 9.02
CA MET A 84 -6.95 14.98 8.55
C MET A 84 -5.96 15.72 7.65
N VAL A 85 -4.69 15.77 8.04
CA VAL A 85 -3.63 16.39 7.25
C VAL A 85 -3.47 15.71 5.89
N LEU A 86 -3.46 14.38 5.84
CA LEU A 86 -3.39 13.65 4.56
C LEU A 86 -4.62 13.92 3.68
N THR A 87 -5.81 14.03 4.29
CA THR A 87 -7.06 14.35 3.58
C THR A 87 -7.00 15.75 2.97
N GLU A 88 -6.58 16.75 3.75
CA GLU A 88 -6.40 18.14 3.27
C GLU A 88 -5.35 18.24 2.18
N MET A 89 -4.25 17.48 2.30
CA MET A 89 -3.22 17.44 1.27
C MET A 89 -3.74 16.87 -0.05
N PHE A 90 -4.60 15.86 0.00
CA PHE A 90 -5.26 15.31 -1.19
C PHE A 90 -6.27 16.28 -1.81
N GLU A 91 -7.10 16.95 -1.01
CA GLU A 91 -8.15 17.85 -1.51
C GLU A 91 -7.58 19.17 -2.06
N SER A 92 -6.48 19.65 -1.51
CA SER A 92 -5.89 20.95 -1.89
C SER A 92 -5.26 20.92 -3.29
N TYR A 93 -5.81 21.74 -4.19
CA TYR A 93 -5.28 21.97 -5.53
C TYR A 93 -3.96 22.76 -5.55
N VAL A 94 -3.53 23.30 -4.40
CA VAL A 94 -2.20 23.94 -4.26
C VAL A 94 -1.09 22.87 -4.30
N ASN A 95 -1.39 21.64 -3.87
CA ASN A 95 -0.44 20.55 -3.93
C ASN A 95 -0.34 19.99 -5.36
N PRO A 96 0.86 19.63 -5.84
CA PRO A 96 1.02 19.01 -7.14
C PRO A 96 0.39 17.60 -7.17
N PRO A 97 -0.05 17.10 -8.34
CA PRO A 97 -0.71 15.80 -8.47
C PRO A 97 -0.01 14.65 -7.75
N ILE A 98 1.32 14.54 -7.89
CA ILE A 98 2.13 13.51 -7.21
C ILE A 98 1.93 13.51 -5.69
N THR A 99 1.89 14.69 -5.07
CA THR A 99 1.76 14.83 -3.61
C THR A 99 0.35 14.47 -3.16
N ARG A 100 -0.66 14.85 -3.96
CA ARG A 100 -2.07 14.52 -3.68
C ARG A 100 -2.30 13.00 -3.76
N MET A 101 -1.73 12.36 -4.78
CA MET A 101 -1.79 10.91 -4.97
C MET A 101 -1.06 10.16 -3.86
N SER A 102 0.14 10.60 -3.48
CA SER A 102 0.86 10.04 -2.32
C SER A 102 0.05 10.20 -1.03
N ALA A 103 -0.51 11.39 -0.79
CA ALA A 103 -1.28 11.67 0.43
C ALA A 103 -2.49 10.74 0.55
N VAL A 104 -3.27 10.55 -0.52
CA VAL A 104 -4.44 9.67 -0.49
C VAL A 104 -4.06 8.19 -0.41
N ALA A 105 -2.91 7.79 -0.95
CA ALA A 105 -2.38 6.44 -0.80
C ALA A 105 -1.97 6.12 0.65
N TYR A 106 -1.25 7.03 1.31
CA TYR A 106 -0.94 6.94 2.75
C TYR A 106 -2.22 6.93 3.58
N LEU A 107 -3.19 7.80 3.26
CA LEU A 107 -4.47 7.88 3.95
C LEU A 107 -5.25 6.56 3.87
N ALA A 108 -5.43 6.03 2.66
CA ALA A 108 -6.17 4.80 2.44
C ALA A 108 -5.53 3.63 3.20
N SER A 109 -4.21 3.51 3.09
CA SER A 109 -3.47 2.46 3.78
C SER A 109 -3.53 2.61 5.30
N TYR A 110 -3.42 3.84 5.81
CA TYR A 110 -3.52 4.13 7.24
C TYR A 110 -4.90 3.78 7.81
N LEU A 111 -5.99 4.26 7.18
CA LEU A 111 -7.36 4.00 7.64
C LEU A 111 -7.72 2.51 7.59
N SER A 112 -7.24 1.78 6.58
CA SER A 112 -7.43 0.33 6.48
C SER A 112 -6.70 -0.42 7.60
N ARG A 113 -5.46 -0.02 7.92
CA ARG A 113 -4.56 -0.79 8.80
C ARG A 113 -4.58 -0.39 10.27
N ALA A 114 -4.90 0.86 10.60
CA ALA A 114 -4.82 1.38 11.96
C ALA A 114 -6.02 0.93 12.82
N LYS A 115 -5.85 -0.13 13.61
CA LYS A 115 -6.90 -0.72 14.45
C LYS A 115 -7.51 0.28 15.44
N PHE A 116 -6.69 1.21 15.92
CA PHE A 116 -7.03 2.20 16.94
C PHE A 116 -7.89 3.37 16.46
N LEU A 117 -8.16 3.48 15.14
CA LEU A 117 -9.03 4.53 14.61
C LEU A 117 -10.50 4.15 14.75
N SER A 118 -11.32 5.14 15.13
CA SER A 118 -12.76 4.96 15.25
C SER A 118 -13.44 4.80 13.89
N SER A 119 -14.50 3.98 13.84
CA SER A 119 -15.34 3.83 12.65
C SER A 119 -15.97 5.15 12.21
N GLU A 120 -16.23 6.08 13.13
CA GLU A 120 -16.76 7.42 12.82
C GLU A 120 -15.74 8.26 12.04
N LEU A 121 -14.47 8.27 12.47
CA LEU A 121 -13.41 8.96 11.73
C LEU A 121 -13.28 8.38 10.32
N VAL A 122 -13.19 7.06 10.21
CA VAL A 122 -13.09 6.37 8.91
C VAL A 122 -14.27 6.73 8.01
N ALA A 123 -15.50 6.64 8.51
CA ALA A 123 -16.71 6.99 7.74
C ALA A 123 -16.71 8.46 7.30
N SER A 124 -16.26 9.37 8.16
CA SER A 124 -16.19 10.79 7.86
C SER A 124 -15.18 11.11 6.76
N ILE A 125 -14.04 10.43 6.74
CA ILE A 125 -13.04 10.63 5.69
C ILE A 125 -13.49 9.97 4.38
N ILE A 126 -14.11 8.78 4.42
CA ILE A 126 -14.71 8.19 3.21
C ILE A 126 -15.72 9.16 2.59
N GLN A 127 -16.58 9.79 3.40
CA GLN A 127 -17.53 10.80 2.90
C GLN A 127 -16.81 11.93 2.17
N ARG A 128 -15.74 12.49 2.76
CA ARG A 128 -14.95 13.55 2.13
C ARG A 128 -14.35 13.13 0.80
N LEU A 129 -13.76 11.93 0.73
CA LEU A 129 -13.21 11.38 -0.51
C LEU A 129 -14.30 11.19 -1.57
N VAL A 130 -15.46 10.64 -1.19
CA VAL A 130 -16.60 10.47 -2.09
C VAL A 130 -17.12 11.82 -2.60
N ASP A 131 -17.28 12.81 -1.71
CA ASP A 131 -17.74 14.14 -2.07
C ASP A 131 -16.78 14.81 -3.05
N TRP A 132 -15.47 14.68 -2.82
CA TRP A 132 -14.45 15.18 -3.72
C TRP A 132 -14.50 14.49 -5.10
N CYS A 133 -14.55 13.15 -5.13
CA CYS A 133 -14.65 12.38 -6.38
C CYS A 133 -15.95 12.68 -7.14
N PHE A 134 -17.07 12.81 -6.44
CA PHE A 134 -18.36 13.15 -7.03
C PHE A 134 -18.37 14.57 -7.61
N ALA A 135 -17.79 15.54 -6.90
CA ALA A 135 -17.60 16.89 -7.44
C ALA A 135 -16.70 16.89 -8.68
N TYR A 136 -15.65 16.07 -8.70
CA TYR A 136 -14.77 15.90 -9.85
C TYR A 136 -15.53 15.42 -11.09
N CYS A 137 -16.38 14.39 -10.95
CA CYS A 137 -17.25 13.88 -12.02
C CYS A 137 -18.14 14.97 -12.62
N LYS A 138 -18.70 15.87 -11.79
CA LYS A 138 -19.56 16.97 -12.30
C LYS A 138 -18.81 18.00 -13.13
N LEU A 139 -17.52 18.17 -12.88
CA LEU A 139 -16.70 19.21 -13.52
C LEU A 139 -16.00 18.71 -14.80
N HIS A 140 -15.84 17.40 -14.97
CA HIS A 140 -15.01 16.82 -16.04
C HIS A 140 -15.78 15.75 -16.83
N ASP A 141 -16.42 16.16 -17.94
CA ASP A 141 -17.20 15.27 -18.83
C ASP A 141 -16.65 15.22 -20.29
N PHE A 142 -15.44 15.74 -20.54
CA PHE A 142 -14.96 16.01 -21.91
C PHE A 142 -13.64 15.33 -22.30
N ASP A 143 -12.69 15.18 -21.37
CA ASP A 143 -11.43 14.48 -21.63
C ASP A 143 -11.53 13.04 -21.10
N MET A 144 -11.16 12.08 -21.94
CA MET A 144 -11.18 10.65 -21.60
C MET A 144 -9.77 10.09 -21.44
N ASN A 145 -8.73 10.91 -21.56
CA ASN A 145 -7.36 10.49 -21.34
C ASN A 145 -7.13 10.11 -19.87
N PRO A 146 -6.88 8.83 -19.53
CA PRO A 146 -6.71 8.42 -18.15
C PRO A 146 -5.54 9.12 -17.43
N GLN A 147 -4.51 9.54 -18.18
CA GLN A 147 -3.36 10.25 -17.62
C GLN A 147 -3.73 11.65 -17.09
N ALA A 148 -4.76 12.29 -17.62
CA ALA A 148 -5.24 13.59 -17.14
C ALA A 148 -6.00 13.49 -15.81
N HIS A 149 -6.48 12.29 -15.45
CA HIS A 149 -7.39 12.05 -14.32
C HIS A 149 -6.76 11.20 -13.20
N GLN A 150 -5.43 11.11 -13.16
CA GLN A 150 -4.69 10.27 -12.21
C GLN A 150 -5.09 10.50 -10.74
N VAL A 151 -5.22 11.76 -10.32
CA VAL A 151 -5.63 12.10 -8.94
C VAL A 151 -7.05 11.61 -8.63
N PHE A 152 -7.95 11.67 -9.61
CA PHE A 152 -9.30 11.15 -9.49
C PHE A 152 -9.31 9.63 -9.31
N TYR A 153 -8.53 8.91 -10.12
CA TYR A 153 -8.39 7.45 -9.97
C TYR A 153 -7.74 7.06 -8.64
N SER A 154 -6.75 7.82 -8.14
CA SER A 154 -6.19 7.58 -6.80
C SER A 154 -7.22 7.76 -5.69
N GLY A 155 -8.09 8.76 -5.79
CA GLY A 155 -9.22 8.95 -4.85
C GLY A 155 -10.21 7.78 -4.90
N CYS A 156 -10.60 7.36 -6.11
CA CYS A 156 -11.48 6.20 -6.31
C CYS A 156 -10.88 4.91 -5.71
N GLN A 157 -9.61 4.64 -6.00
CA GLN A 157 -8.90 3.48 -5.49
C GLN A 157 -8.77 3.51 -3.95
N ALA A 158 -8.53 4.69 -3.37
CA ALA A 158 -8.50 4.85 -1.92
C ALA A 158 -9.83 4.49 -1.27
N ILE A 159 -10.95 4.97 -1.83
CA ILE A 159 -12.31 4.64 -1.33
C ILE A 159 -12.53 3.12 -1.37
N MET A 160 -12.25 2.48 -2.51
CA MET A 160 -12.43 1.03 -2.67
C MET A 160 -11.55 0.26 -1.68
N TYR A 161 -10.27 0.62 -1.57
CA TYR A 161 -9.33 -0.06 -0.68
C TYR A 161 -9.71 0.07 0.81
N ILE A 162 -10.12 1.25 1.26
CA ILE A 162 -10.61 1.44 2.65
C ILE A 162 -11.81 0.53 2.90
N LEU A 163 -12.74 0.47 1.94
CA LEU A 163 -13.95 -0.34 2.06
C LEU A 163 -13.64 -1.84 2.05
N CYS A 164 -12.65 -2.34 1.31
CA CYS A 164 -12.21 -3.74 1.41
C CYS A 164 -11.84 -4.13 2.86
N PHE A 165 -11.28 -3.20 3.66
CA PHE A 165 -10.89 -3.49 5.04
C PHE A 165 -11.97 -3.16 6.07
N ARG A 166 -12.78 -2.12 5.84
CA ARG A 166 -13.64 -1.50 6.86
C ARG A 166 -15.13 -1.59 6.58
N MET A 167 -15.56 -2.12 5.43
CA MET A 167 -16.98 -2.14 5.08
C MET A 167 -17.82 -2.88 6.11
N ARG A 168 -17.40 -4.07 6.55
CA ARG A 168 -18.12 -4.83 7.58
C ARG A 168 -18.31 -4.00 8.87
N SER A 169 -17.22 -3.45 9.41
CA SER A 169 -17.27 -2.67 10.67
C SER A 169 -18.12 -1.41 10.56
N LEU A 170 -18.21 -0.81 9.36
CA LEU A 170 -19.08 0.35 9.11
C LEU A 170 -20.54 -0.07 8.98
N MET A 171 -20.82 -1.18 8.31
CA MET A 171 -22.16 -1.69 8.07
C MET A 171 -22.83 -2.27 9.32
N ASP A 172 -22.05 -2.78 10.27
CA ASP A 172 -22.54 -3.29 11.55
C ASP A 172 -23.07 -2.17 12.48
N ILE A 173 -22.72 -0.90 12.22
CA ILE A 173 -23.18 0.24 13.01
C ILE A 173 -24.33 0.94 12.27
N PRO A 174 -25.59 0.92 12.75
CA PRO A 174 -26.76 1.38 11.99
C PRO A 174 -26.66 2.83 11.48
N ARG A 175 -26.13 3.74 12.30
CA ARG A 175 -25.95 5.16 11.92
C ARG A 175 -24.94 5.32 10.77
N LEU A 176 -23.83 4.59 10.84
CA LEU A 176 -22.77 4.62 9.82
C LEU A 176 -23.21 3.91 8.54
N LYS A 177 -23.94 2.80 8.65
CA LYS A 177 -24.58 2.14 7.51
C LYS A 177 -25.48 3.10 6.72
N ILE A 178 -26.37 3.83 7.39
CA ILE A 178 -27.25 4.81 6.75
C ILE A 178 -26.43 5.91 6.07
N ARG A 179 -25.38 6.40 6.73
CA ARG A 179 -24.47 7.39 6.16
C ARG A 179 -23.81 6.87 4.88
N LEU A 180 -23.26 5.66 4.93
CA LEU A 180 -22.54 5.03 3.81
C LEU A 180 -23.44 4.80 2.59
N ILE A 181 -24.66 4.29 2.81
CA ILE A 181 -25.65 4.07 1.74
C ILE A 181 -26.09 5.39 1.07
N LYS A 182 -26.11 6.49 1.82
CA LYS A 182 -26.51 7.81 1.30
C LYS A 182 -25.39 8.52 0.51
N MET A 183 -24.16 8.02 0.55
CA MET A 183 -23.06 8.63 -0.20
C MET A 183 -23.27 8.44 -1.72
N PRO A 184 -22.98 9.45 -2.56
CA PRO A 184 -23.21 9.38 -4.01
C PRO A 184 -22.11 8.57 -4.72
N MET A 185 -21.89 7.32 -4.30
CA MET A 185 -20.87 6.43 -4.84
C MET A 185 -21.23 5.86 -6.21
N GLU A 186 -22.50 5.49 -6.41
CA GLU A 186 -22.96 4.86 -7.66
C GLU A 186 -22.71 5.73 -8.91
N PRO A 187 -22.97 7.05 -8.91
CA PRO A 187 -22.60 7.92 -10.01
C PRO A 187 -21.10 7.96 -10.33
N ILE A 188 -20.22 7.80 -9.33
CA ILE A 188 -18.77 7.78 -9.52
C ILE A 188 -18.35 6.51 -10.27
N TRP A 189 -18.88 5.36 -9.86
CA TRP A 189 -18.55 4.07 -10.46
C TRP A 189 -19.09 3.92 -11.88
N LYS A 190 -20.24 4.54 -12.17
CA LYS A 190 -20.87 4.57 -13.49
C LYS A 190 -20.37 5.72 -14.37
N HIS A 191 -19.43 6.52 -13.90
CA HIS A 191 -18.92 7.66 -14.64
C HIS A 191 -18.21 7.23 -15.94
N LYS A 192 -18.22 8.08 -16.97
CA LYS A 192 -17.59 7.79 -18.27
C LYS A 192 -16.10 7.47 -18.14
N LEU A 193 -15.42 8.12 -17.19
CA LEU A 193 -14.01 7.87 -16.82
C LEU A 193 -13.75 6.43 -16.34
N ASN A 194 -14.79 5.66 -16.01
CA ASN A 194 -14.74 4.23 -15.73
C ASN A 194 -13.64 3.81 -14.71
N PRO A 195 -13.66 4.37 -13.49
CA PRO A 195 -12.62 4.09 -12.49
C PRO A 195 -12.49 2.60 -12.15
N LEU A 196 -13.57 1.81 -12.28
CA LEU A 196 -13.55 0.37 -12.05
C LEU A 196 -12.67 -0.40 -13.06
N LYS A 197 -12.44 0.15 -14.27
CA LYS A 197 -11.51 -0.44 -15.25
C LYS A 197 -10.08 0.06 -15.13
N VAL A 198 -9.86 1.20 -14.48
CA VAL A 198 -8.55 1.86 -14.40
C VAL A 198 -7.81 1.52 -13.10
N CYS A 199 -8.53 1.41 -11.98
CA CYS A 199 -7.94 1.06 -10.69
C CYS A 199 -7.50 -0.41 -10.63
N LEU A 200 -6.71 -0.76 -9.61
CA LEU A 200 -6.20 -2.12 -9.38
C LEU A 200 -7.30 -3.20 -9.45
N PRO A 201 -7.19 -4.20 -10.35
CA PRO A 201 -8.17 -5.26 -10.47
C PRO A 201 -8.45 -5.99 -9.15
N GLY A 202 -7.42 -6.40 -8.41
CA GLY A 202 -7.60 -7.11 -7.13
C GLY A 202 -8.31 -6.27 -6.05
N VAL A 203 -8.13 -4.95 -6.05
CA VAL A 203 -8.87 -4.06 -5.13
C VAL A 203 -10.31 -3.90 -5.59
N VAL A 204 -10.53 -3.73 -6.90
CA VAL A 204 -11.86 -3.58 -7.51
C VAL A 204 -12.71 -4.83 -7.29
N GLU A 205 -12.17 -6.01 -7.58
CA GLU A 205 -12.84 -7.31 -7.42
C GLU A 205 -13.29 -7.53 -5.97
N GLU A 206 -12.38 -7.33 -5.01
CA GLU A 206 -12.69 -7.50 -3.59
C GLU A 206 -13.73 -6.48 -3.11
N PHE A 207 -13.60 -5.21 -3.53
CA PHE A 207 -14.58 -4.17 -3.23
C PHE A 207 -15.97 -4.52 -3.76
N LEU A 208 -16.07 -4.98 -5.01
CA LEU A 208 -17.34 -5.36 -5.62
C LEU A 208 -17.97 -6.57 -4.91
N LYS A 209 -17.16 -7.58 -4.59
CA LYS A 209 -17.58 -8.76 -3.84
C LYS A 209 -18.17 -8.38 -2.48
N GLN A 210 -17.48 -7.55 -1.71
CA GLN A 210 -17.96 -7.10 -0.41
C GLN A 210 -19.19 -6.18 -0.52
N SER A 211 -19.21 -5.28 -1.50
CA SER A 211 -20.33 -4.35 -1.72
C SER A 211 -21.62 -5.08 -2.07
N LYS A 212 -21.52 -6.14 -2.88
CA LYS A 212 -22.64 -7.00 -3.24
C LYS A 212 -23.19 -7.72 -2.00
N ALA A 213 -22.32 -8.33 -1.20
CA ALA A 213 -22.73 -9.01 0.03
C ALA A 213 -23.32 -8.05 1.07
N ALA A 214 -22.79 -6.83 1.17
CA ALA A 214 -23.28 -5.78 2.06
C ALA A 214 -24.59 -5.12 1.58
N ARG A 215 -25.03 -5.40 0.34
CA ARG A 215 -26.14 -4.72 -0.35
C ARG A 215 -25.96 -3.19 -0.35
N LEU A 216 -24.71 -2.74 -0.54
CA LEU A 216 -24.37 -1.32 -0.56
C LEU A 216 -25.00 -0.62 -1.78
N PHE A 217 -25.10 -1.33 -2.92
CA PHE A 217 -25.75 -0.86 -4.14
C PHE A 217 -26.99 -1.72 -4.41
N MET A 218 -28.19 -1.14 -4.34
CA MET A 218 -29.45 -1.87 -4.52
C MET A 218 -29.70 -2.34 -5.98
N SER A 219 -28.93 -1.87 -6.96
CA SER A 219 -29.04 -2.34 -8.37
C SER A 219 -28.05 -3.48 -8.65
N ALA A 220 -28.32 -4.66 -8.08
CA ALA A 220 -27.48 -5.85 -8.29
C ALA A 220 -27.51 -6.39 -9.74
N GLU A 221 -28.45 -5.94 -10.57
CA GLU A 221 -28.68 -6.50 -11.91
C GLU A 221 -27.89 -5.82 -13.04
N LEU A 222 -27.24 -4.67 -12.81
CA LEU A 222 -26.52 -3.92 -13.86
C LEU A 222 -24.99 -4.03 -13.81
N PHE A 223 -24.44 -4.63 -12.74
CA PHE A 223 -23.00 -4.81 -12.59
C PHE A 223 -22.60 -6.25 -12.95
N VAL A 224 -22.93 -6.68 -14.18
CA VAL A 224 -22.37 -7.90 -14.76
C VAL A 224 -21.01 -7.53 -15.36
N PHE A 225 -19.94 -7.76 -14.59
CA PHE A 225 -18.54 -7.51 -14.98
C PHE A 225 -17.87 -8.74 -15.62
N ASP A 226 -18.64 -9.72 -16.08
CA ASP A 226 -18.14 -11.09 -16.25
C ASP A 226 -17.21 -11.31 -17.46
N ASP A 227 -17.06 -10.37 -18.40
CA ASP A 227 -16.29 -10.64 -19.63
C ASP A 227 -15.53 -9.44 -20.22
N LEU A 228 -15.17 -8.41 -19.44
CA LEU A 228 -14.53 -7.21 -20.02
C LEU A 228 -13.34 -6.63 -19.24
N LEU A 229 -12.68 -7.44 -18.42
CA LEU A 229 -11.36 -7.11 -17.85
C LEU A 229 -10.24 -7.44 -18.86
N GLU A 230 -10.38 -7.01 -20.11
CA GLU A 230 -9.30 -7.13 -21.08
C GLU A 230 -8.31 -5.96 -20.93
N ALA A 231 -7.20 -6.30 -20.27
CA ALA A 231 -5.80 -5.85 -20.34
C ALA A 231 -5.35 -4.56 -21.08
N ASP A 232 -6.12 -3.98 -22.00
CA ASP A 232 -5.62 -2.92 -22.87
C ASP A 232 -5.82 -1.49 -22.30
N LEU A 233 -6.85 -1.26 -21.47
CA LEU A 233 -6.97 0.01 -20.74
C LEU A 233 -5.98 0.11 -19.56
N SER A 234 -5.58 -1.02 -18.99
CA SER A 234 -4.51 -1.06 -17.97
C SER A 234 -3.13 -0.73 -18.54
N LYS A 235 -2.90 -0.92 -19.86
CA LYS A 235 -1.61 -0.57 -20.50
C LYS A 235 -1.42 0.93 -20.65
N GLY A 236 -2.50 1.71 -20.88
CA GLY A 236 -2.44 3.18 -20.88
C GLY A 236 -2.15 3.78 -19.49
N PHE A 237 -2.40 2.99 -18.45
CA PHE A 237 -2.18 3.29 -17.04
C PHE A 237 -0.90 2.62 -16.48
N GLY A 238 0.10 2.30 -17.32
CA GLY A 238 1.25 1.47 -16.91
C GLY A 238 2.62 1.79 -17.51
N GLY A 239 2.78 2.94 -18.20
CA GLY A 239 4.08 3.47 -18.65
C GLY A 239 4.99 3.95 -17.50
N MET A 240 6.20 4.42 -17.80
CA MET A 240 7.30 4.71 -16.84
C MET A 240 6.96 5.63 -15.64
N ASP A 241 5.81 6.32 -15.66
CA ASP A 241 5.30 7.18 -14.57
C ASP A 241 4.45 6.42 -13.53
N ARG A 242 4.85 5.20 -13.20
CA ARG A 242 4.21 4.32 -12.19
C ARG A 242 4.31 4.90 -10.77
N LEU A 243 3.36 5.77 -10.43
CA LEU A 243 2.67 5.69 -9.14
C LEU A 243 1.84 4.39 -9.11
N ASP A 244 2.53 3.25 -9.21
CA ASP A 244 1.99 1.92 -8.98
C ASP A 244 1.44 1.93 -7.54
N MET A 245 0.17 2.32 -7.40
CA MET A 245 -0.85 1.64 -6.61
C MET A 245 -0.32 1.06 -5.29
N PHE A 246 0.42 1.90 -4.56
CA PHE A 246 1.21 1.55 -3.40
C PHE A 246 0.41 1.94 -2.17
N PHE A 247 0.10 0.97 -1.33
CA PHE A 247 -0.48 1.23 -0.01
C PHE A 247 0.66 1.18 1.00
N PRO A 248 1.13 2.33 1.53
CA PRO A 248 2.41 2.40 2.24
C PRO A 248 2.49 1.60 3.53
N PHE A 249 1.35 1.21 4.08
CA PHE A 249 1.26 0.33 5.24
C PHE A 249 0.86 -1.11 4.86
N ASP A 250 0.95 -1.50 3.57
CA ASP A 250 1.00 -2.91 3.18
C ASP A 250 2.37 -3.48 3.56
N PRO A 251 2.42 -4.72 4.07
CA PRO A 251 3.32 -5.06 5.15
C PRO A 251 4.77 -5.19 4.71
N CYS A 252 5.63 -4.68 5.59
CA CYS A 252 6.95 -5.24 5.80
C CYS A 252 7.23 -5.10 7.30
N LEU A 253 7.00 -6.19 8.02
CA LEU A 253 7.20 -6.25 9.45
C LEU A 253 8.63 -6.74 9.64
N LEU A 254 9.50 -5.81 10.02
CA LEU A 254 10.84 -6.15 10.48
C LEU A 254 10.68 -6.90 11.80
N GLU A 255 11.53 -7.90 12.02
CA GLU A 255 11.41 -8.88 13.09
C GLU A 255 11.22 -8.26 14.48
N LYS A 256 11.99 -7.22 14.84
CA LYS A 256 11.94 -6.61 16.17
C LYS A 256 10.82 -5.58 16.28
N SER A 257 10.74 -4.63 15.35
CA SER A 257 9.73 -3.57 15.38
C SER A 257 8.31 -4.09 15.14
N GLU A 258 8.14 -5.27 14.55
CA GLU A 258 6.83 -5.92 14.42
C GLU A 258 6.09 -6.03 15.75
N SER A 259 6.79 -6.42 16.81
CA SER A 259 6.19 -6.64 18.13
C SER A 259 5.45 -5.40 18.66
N TYR A 260 5.96 -4.20 18.36
CA TYR A 260 5.36 -2.90 18.72
C TYR A 260 4.19 -2.52 17.81
N ILE A 261 4.28 -2.80 16.50
CA ILE A 261 3.26 -2.38 15.52
C ILE A 261 2.05 -3.33 15.51
N ARG A 262 2.29 -4.64 15.68
CA ARG A 262 1.30 -5.71 15.54
C ARG A 262 0.02 -5.53 16.37
N PRO A 263 0.06 -5.07 17.64
CA PRO A 263 -1.17 -4.84 18.44
C PRO A 263 -2.11 -3.78 17.84
N HIS A 264 -1.53 -2.82 17.11
CA HIS A 264 -2.21 -1.66 16.56
C HIS A 264 -2.59 -1.81 15.08
N PHE A 265 -2.19 -2.93 14.44
CA PHE A 265 -2.23 -3.12 13.00
C PHE A 265 -3.18 -4.23 12.55
N VAL A 266 -3.99 -3.96 11.52
CA VAL A 266 -4.92 -4.91 10.91
C VAL A 266 -4.26 -5.62 9.73
N ARG A 267 -4.10 -6.93 9.84
CA ARG A 267 -3.66 -7.81 8.74
C ARG A 267 -4.85 -8.21 7.88
N TRP A 268 -4.65 -8.35 6.57
CA TRP A 268 -5.72 -8.75 5.64
C TRP A 268 -6.39 -10.06 6.05
N SER A 269 -5.59 -11.07 6.42
CA SER A 269 -6.08 -12.36 6.95
C SER A 269 -6.98 -12.28 8.20
N ARG A 270 -7.01 -11.14 8.90
CA ARG A 270 -7.86 -10.91 10.08
C ARG A 270 -9.06 -10.02 9.78
N VAL A 271 -9.22 -9.56 8.54
CA VAL A 271 -10.39 -8.77 8.13
C VAL A 271 -11.58 -9.71 8.00
N LYS A 272 -12.63 -9.43 8.79
CA LYS A 272 -13.92 -10.11 8.64
C LYS A 272 -14.65 -9.50 7.46
N THR A 273 -14.81 -10.25 6.38
CA THR A 273 -15.49 -9.72 5.19
C THR A 273 -17.01 -9.77 5.34
N THR A 274 -17.72 -9.06 4.47
CA THR A 274 -19.19 -9.02 4.50
C THR A 274 -19.84 -10.32 4.01
N TYR A 275 -19.12 -11.14 3.24
CA TYR A 275 -19.62 -12.40 2.69
C TYR A 275 -19.32 -13.63 3.56
N ASP A 276 -18.47 -13.55 4.59
CA ASP A 276 -18.10 -14.68 5.46
C ASP A 276 -19.19 -15.10 6.47
N THR A 277 -20.41 -14.55 6.35
CA THR A 277 -21.51 -14.78 7.32
C THR A 277 -22.15 -16.17 7.20
N HIS A 278 -21.64 -17.06 6.35
CA HIS A 278 -22.19 -18.42 6.13
C HIS A 278 -21.42 -19.56 6.82
N ASN A 279 -20.32 -19.28 7.54
CA ASN A 279 -19.51 -20.32 8.21
C ASN A 279 -19.45 -20.16 9.74
N ILE A 280 -20.51 -19.66 10.37
CA ILE A 280 -20.60 -19.59 11.85
C ILE A 280 -21.58 -20.67 12.32
N GLU A 281 -21.22 -21.92 12.08
CA GLU A 281 -21.60 -23.03 12.96
C GLU A 281 -20.27 -23.74 13.30
N ASP A 282 -19.95 -23.76 14.59
CA ASP A 282 -18.81 -24.42 15.24
C ASP A 282 -17.39 -23.86 15.01
N ASP A 283 -16.99 -22.91 15.86
CA ASP A 283 -15.71 -23.03 16.58
C ASP A 283 -15.75 -22.10 17.80
N SER A 284 -16.28 -22.65 18.91
CA SER A 284 -15.88 -22.17 20.23
C SER A 284 -14.55 -22.82 20.53
N ASP A 285 -13.45 -22.07 20.44
CA ASP A 285 -12.24 -22.49 21.11
C ASP A 285 -11.61 -21.35 21.91
N CYS A 286 -11.33 -21.76 23.13
CA CYS A 286 -11.06 -21.04 24.35
C CYS A 286 -9.75 -20.26 24.36
N GLU A 287 -9.78 -19.08 24.99
CA GLU A 287 -8.58 -18.42 25.49
C GLU A 287 -7.92 -19.31 26.55
N SER A 288 -6.70 -19.75 26.30
CA SER A 288 -5.81 -20.24 27.36
C SER A 288 -4.45 -19.54 27.25
N GLU A 289 -4.20 -18.71 28.26
CA GLU A 289 -2.90 -18.19 28.66
C GLU A 289 -2.01 -19.36 29.10
N ALA A 290 -0.85 -19.53 28.47
CA ALA A 290 0.23 -20.33 29.02
C ALA A 290 1.58 -19.69 28.67
N SER A 291 2.19 -19.13 29.71
CA SER A 291 3.63 -19.07 29.97
C SER A 291 4.37 -20.28 29.39
N ASP A 292 5.51 -20.05 28.75
CA ASP A 292 6.77 -20.65 29.21
C ASP A 292 8.00 -20.00 28.54
N ASP A 293 8.86 -19.48 29.41
CA ASP A 293 10.30 -19.33 29.20
C ASP A 293 10.91 -20.70 28.83
N ASP A 294 11.80 -20.75 27.84
CA ASP A 294 13.12 -21.33 28.09
C ASP A 294 14.12 -21.01 26.98
N PHE A 295 15.21 -20.40 27.43
CA PHE A 295 16.44 -20.06 26.74
C PHE A 295 17.37 -21.26 26.82
N LEU A 296 17.86 -21.83 25.72
CA LEU A 296 19.15 -22.55 25.72
C LEU A 296 19.93 -22.35 24.41
N ASP A 297 21.09 -21.75 24.62
CA ASP A 297 22.25 -21.58 23.76
C ASP A 297 22.97 -22.93 23.55
N MET A 298 23.35 -23.24 22.32
CA MET A 298 24.39 -24.24 22.03
C MET A 298 25.21 -23.79 20.82
N ASN A 299 26.47 -23.54 21.13
CA ASN A 299 27.54 -23.09 20.25
C ASN A 299 28.52 -24.27 20.06
N ALA A 300 28.96 -24.54 18.82
CA ALA A 300 30.34 -24.90 18.44
C ALA A 300 30.44 -25.64 17.09
N LYS A 301 31.21 -25.01 16.16
CA LYS A 301 32.37 -25.53 15.38
C LYS A 301 32.27 -26.89 14.67
N ASP A 302 32.84 -27.17 13.50
CA ASP A 302 33.67 -26.50 12.48
C ASP A 302 33.63 -27.49 11.27
N MET A 303 33.75 -27.01 10.01
CA MET A 303 34.66 -27.55 8.99
C MET A 303 34.40 -26.94 7.59
N ILE A 304 35.50 -26.69 6.91
CA ILE A 304 35.73 -25.95 5.66
C ILE A 304 35.73 -26.93 4.47
N ASP A 305 35.14 -26.58 3.32
CA ASP A 305 35.88 -26.58 2.04
C ASP A 305 35.19 -25.86 0.86
N ASP A 306 36.08 -25.47 -0.04
CA ASP A 306 36.11 -24.53 -1.16
C ASP A 306 35.01 -24.49 -2.26
N ASP A 307 34.86 -23.25 -2.76
CA ASP A 307 34.83 -22.82 -4.17
C ASP A 307 33.76 -23.34 -5.15
N MET A 308 32.75 -22.51 -5.43
CA MET A 308 32.31 -22.27 -6.82
C MET A 308 31.60 -20.93 -6.99
N ILE A 309 32.22 -20.05 -7.78
CA ILE A 309 31.68 -18.78 -8.26
C ILE A 309 30.44 -19.06 -9.13
N GLY A 310 29.27 -18.70 -8.61
CA GLY A 310 28.01 -18.65 -9.34
C GLY A 310 27.33 -17.30 -9.05
N SER A 311 27.17 -16.48 -10.09
CA SER A 311 26.37 -15.27 -10.08
C SER A 311 24.93 -15.58 -9.68
N VAL A 312 24.56 -15.23 -8.44
CA VAL A 312 23.18 -15.36 -7.94
C VAL A 312 22.55 -13.98 -7.89
N GLU A 313 21.65 -13.74 -8.84
CA GLU A 313 20.65 -12.69 -8.77
C GLU A 313 19.85 -12.86 -7.47
N ALA A 314 19.76 -11.79 -6.67
CA ALA A 314 19.05 -11.80 -5.40
C ALA A 314 17.53 -11.90 -5.60
N ASP A 315 17.07 -13.12 -5.87
CA ASP A 315 15.68 -13.54 -5.69
C ASP A 315 15.58 -14.20 -4.32
N HIS A 316 15.23 -13.39 -3.31
CA HIS A 316 14.77 -13.90 -2.02
C HIS A 316 13.35 -13.35 -1.80
N ASP A 317 12.37 -14.20 -2.09
CA ASP A 317 11.02 -14.10 -1.55
C ASP A 317 11.12 -14.21 -0.02
N PHE A 318 11.29 -13.07 0.64
CA PHE A 318 11.15 -12.97 2.09
C PHE A 318 9.69 -13.26 2.45
N HIS A 319 9.50 -14.34 3.21
CA HIS A 319 8.25 -14.82 3.82
C HIS A 319 7.13 -15.35 2.90
N PRO A 320 6.75 -16.65 3.03
CA PRO A 320 5.56 -17.24 2.42
C PRO A 320 4.22 -16.59 2.83
N ASP A 321 4.20 -15.78 3.90
CA ASP A 321 2.97 -15.17 4.45
C ASP A 321 2.58 -13.84 3.79
N LEU A 322 3.38 -13.27 2.88
CA LEU A 322 3.05 -11.99 2.23
C LEU A 322 1.72 -12.02 1.45
N ASN A 323 1.37 -13.17 0.87
CA ASN A 323 0.11 -13.35 0.14
C ASN A 323 -1.13 -13.30 1.07
N LYS A 324 -0.97 -13.55 2.38
CA LYS A 324 -2.06 -13.43 3.36
C LYS A 324 -2.24 -12.00 3.88
N MET A 325 -1.39 -11.09 3.43
CA MET A 325 -1.20 -9.80 4.09
C MET A 325 -1.58 -8.59 3.24
N SER A 326 -1.78 -8.75 1.93
CA SER A 326 -2.23 -7.68 1.01
C SER A 326 -3.17 -8.25 -0.06
N ILE A 327 -4.13 -7.44 -0.51
CA ILE A 327 -4.98 -7.68 -1.69
C ILE A 327 -4.43 -7.03 -2.96
N THR A 328 -3.29 -6.34 -2.85
CA THR A 328 -2.63 -5.67 -3.95
C THR A 328 -1.63 -6.63 -4.59
N PRO A 329 -1.71 -6.89 -5.91
CA PRO A 329 -0.73 -7.74 -6.57
C PRO A 329 0.68 -7.15 -6.47
N LYS A 330 1.71 -8.00 -6.35
CA LYS A 330 3.12 -7.59 -6.45
C LYS A 330 3.34 -6.93 -7.83
N PRO A 331 4.11 -5.84 -7.95
CA PRO A 331 4.42 -5.26 -9.26
C PRO A 331 5.13 -6.31 -10.13
N MET A 332 4.53 -6.66 -11.28
CA MET A 332 5.13 -7.58 -12.24
C MET A 332 6.51 -7.06 -12.66
N LYS A 333 7.56 -7.86 -12.42
CA LYS A 333 8.90 -7.66 -12.99
C LYS A 333 8.83 -7.99 -14.49
N TYR A 334 8.46 -7.03 -15.35
CA TYR A 334 8.68 -7.19 -16.79
C TYR A 334 10.17 -6.94 -17.09
N GLY A 335 10.80 -7.91 -17.74
CA GLY A 335 12.24 -7.99 -18.01
C GLY A 335 12.76 -6.77 -18.75
N PHE A 336 13.58 -5.99 -18.06
CA PHE A 336 14.25 -4.80 -18.58
C PHE A 336 15.73 -5.07 -18.95
N GLN A 337 16.16 -6.34 -19.02
CA GLN A 337 17.54 -6.70 -19.33
C GLN A 337 17.74 -7.11 -20.81
N GLU A 338 16.73 -7.62 -21.52
CA GLU A 338 16.93 -8.21 -22.85
C GLU A 338 16.85 -7.25 -24.04
N GLN A 339 16.37 -6.01 -23.88
CA GLN A 339 16.22 -5.08 -25.00
C GLN A 339 17.39 -4.10 -25.19
N MET A 340 18.33 -4.00 -24.25
CA MET A 340 19.51 -3.13 -24.41
C MET A 340 20.71 -3.86 -25.04
N GLU A 341 20.72 -5.20 -25.04
CA GLU A 341 21.78 -6.01 -25.67
C GLU A 341 21.48 -6.45 -27.12
N ARG A 342 20.24 -6.30 -27.60
CA ARG A 342 19.90 -6.50 -29.02
C ARG A 342 20.07 -5.25 -29.90
N GLY A 343 20.26 -4.07 -29.30
CA GLY A 343 20.43 -2.80 -30.01
C GLY A 343 21.87 -2.46 -30.45
N THR A 344 22.87 -3.24 -30.05
CA THR A 344 24.30 -2.96 -30.30
C THR A 344 25.05 -4.09 -31.00
N ARG A 345 24.35 -5.06 -31.59
CA ARG A 345 24.95 -6.15 -32.39
C ARG A 345 24.38 -6.26 -33.80
N THR A 346 24.31 -5.16 -34.55
CA THR A 346 24.25 -5.21 -36.02
C THR A 346 24.66 -3.86 -36.60
N LEU A 347 25.94 -3.73 -36.98
CA LEU A 347 26.43 -2.97 -38.16
C LEU A 347 27.96 -2.90 -38.14
N SER A 348 28.62 -4.00 -38.52
CA SER A 348 30.01 -3.99 -39.01
C SER A 348 30.33 -5.30 -39.72
N LYS A 349 29.65 -5.57 -40.84
CA LYS A 349 30.16 -6.51 -41.85
C LYS A 349 30.71 -5.70 -43.03
N THR A 350 32.02 -5.59 -43.01
CA THR A 350 32.93 -5.21 -44.08
C THR A 350 32.52 -5.88 -45.40
N ARG A 351 32.14 -5.07 -46.40
CA ARG A 351 31.89 -5.48 -47.78
C ARG A 351 33.24 -5.68 -48.48
N ARG A 352 33.66 -6.93 -48.66
CA ARG A 352 34.75 -7.27 -49.58
C ARG A 352 34.21 -7.20 -51.01
N SER A 353 34.77 -6.32 -51.81
CA SER A 353 34.53 -6.20 -53.25
C SER A 353 35.41 -7.19 -54.01
N THR A 354 34.80 -8.06 -54.81
CA THR A 354 35.48 -8.76 -55.91
C THR A 354 34.51 -8.83 -57.08
N SER A 355 34.75 -8.02 -58.11
CA SER A 355 34.21 -8.19 -59.45
C SER A 355 34.87 -9.40 -60.12
N PRO A 356 34.16 -10.08 -61.03
CA PRO A 356 34.80 -10.47 -62.28
C PRO A 356 33.98 -10.14 -63.54
N GLU A 357 34.72 -9.61 -64.52
CA GLU A 357 34.65 -9.76 -65.98
C GLU A 357 33.30 -9.93 -66.73
N SER A 358 33.00 -8.86 -67.47
CA SER A 358 32.86 -8.79 -68.94
C SER A 358 31.83 -9.68 -69.68
N LEU A 359 30.83 -9.01 -70.26
CA LEU A 359 30.47 -9.10 -71.68
C LEU A 359 29.84 -7.79 -72.15
#